data_AF-A0AAV4F101-F1
#
_entry.id   AF-A0AAV4F101-F1
#
_cell.length_a   1.000
_cell.length_b   1.000
_cell.length_c   1.000
_cell.angle_alpha   90.00
_cell.angle_beta   90.00
_cell.angle_gamma   90.00
#
_symmetry.space_group_name_H-M   'P 1'
#
loop_
_entity.id
_entity.type
_entity.pdbx_description
1 polymer ?
#
loop_
_entity_poly.entity_id
_entity_poly.type
_entity_poly.pdbx_seq_one_letter_code
_entity_poly.pdbx_strand_id
1 'polypeptide(L)'
;MDVSDKKVQSRLLLLAYLAALVLHFAGTFTDYWAQAKFTIPVQPGVTQTLYGRSHCGIFKSVVTLSANTTHGIVAVGRYTQSKPGG
;
A
#
# COMPACT_ATOMS: atom_id res chain seq x y z
N MET A 1 3.99 -12.34 45.18
CA MET A 1 4.13 -11.83 43.80
C MET A 1 5.31 -10.89 43.77
N ASP A 2 6.41 -11.37 43.19
CA ASP A 2 7.74 -10.81 43.36
C ASP A 2 7.91 -9.50 42.56
N VAL A 3 8.70 -8.55 43.08
CA VAL A 3 8.94 -7.24 42.42
C VAL A 3 9.65 -7.43 41.07
N SER A 4 10.37 -8.54 40.92
CA SER A 4 11.00 -8.98 39.67
C SER A 4 9.97 -9.24 38.55
N ASP A 5 8.86 -9.92 38.86
CA ASP A 5 7.82 -10.25 37.86
C ASP A 5 7.15 -8.99 37.30
N LYS A 6 6.92 -7.98 38.15
CA LYS A 6 6.33 -6.69 37.72
C LYS A 6 7.26 -5.92 36.78
N LYS A 7 8.58 -5.97 37.01
CA LYS A 7 9.58 -5.34 36.10
C LYS A 7 9.63 -6.06 34.75
N VAL A 8 9.55 -7.38 34.74
CA VAL A 8 9.54 -8.17 33.51
C VAL A 8 8.26 -7.92 32.71
N GLN A 9 7.09 -7.94 33.36
CA GLN A 9 5.81 -7.60 32.73
C GLN A 9 5.79 -6.17 32.16
N SER A 10 6.31 -5.19 32.90
CA SER A 10 6.41 -3.80 32.42
C SER A 10 7.29 -3.68 31.17
N ARG A 11 8.42 -4.38 31.11
CA ARG A 11 9.30 -4.41 29.94
C ARG A 11 8.63 -5.08 28.73
N LEU A 12 7.92 -6.18 28.94
CA LEU A 12 7.17 -6.85 27.89
C LEU A 12 6.05 -5.97 27.32
N LEU A 13 5.31 -5.27 28.19
CA LEU A 13 4.29 -4.31 27.78
C LEU A 13 4.88 -3.15 26.98
N LEU A 14 6.02 -2.61 27.42
CA LEU A 14 6.71 -1.54 26.70
C LEU A 14 7.17 -2.00 25.31
N LEU A 15 7.75 -3.20 25.20
CA LEU A 15 8.18 -3.76 23.91
C LEU A 15 6.99 -4.01 22.98
N ALA A 16 5.89 -4.57 23.50
CA ALA A 16 4.67 -4.77 22.73
C ALA A 16 4.08 -3.45 22.25
N TYR A 17 4.08 -2.42 23.10
CA TYR A 17 3.61 -1.08 22.73
C TYR A 17 4.47 -0.44 21.64
N LEU A 18 5.80 -0.51 21.76
CA LEU A 18 6.72 0.02 20.75
C LEU A 18 6.58 -0.72 19.41
N ALA A 19 6.44 -2.05 19.45
CA ALA A 19 6.20 -2.85 18.25
C ALA A 19 4.87 -2.47 17.58
N ALA A 20 3.80 -2.30 18.37
CA ALA A 20 2.50 -1.85 17.86
C ALA A 20 2.57 -0.44 17.27
N LEU A 21 3.32 0.47 17.89
CA LEU A 21 3.52 1.83 17.39
C LEU A 21 4.24 1.84 16.04
N VAL A 22 5.32 1.07 15.90
CA VAL A 22 6.06 0.92 14.64
C VAL A 22 5.16 0.33 13.55
N LEU A 23 4.39 -0.72 13.88
CA LEU A 23 3.46 -1.34 12.95
C LEU A 23 2.35 -0.37 12.52
N HIS A 24 1.86 0.46 13.44
CA HIS A 24 0.86 1.48 13.16
C HIS A 24 1.40 2.52 12.18
N PHE A 25 2.58 3.09 12.43
CA PHE A 25 3.19 4.05 11.50
C PHE A 25 3.49 3.42 10.13
N ALA A 26 4.04 2.20 10.10
CA ALA A 26 4.30 1.49 8.86
C ALA A 26 2.99 1.26 8.07
N GLY A 27 1.90 0.91 8.75
CA GLY A 27 0.57 0.76 8.16
C GLY A 27 -0.02 2.08 7.68
N THR A 28 0.13 3.17 8.42
CA THR A 28 -0.45 4.48 8.05
C THR A 28 0.24 5.11 6.84
N PHE A 29 1.57 4.96 6.72
CA PHE A 29 2.33 5.51 5.59
C PHE A 29 2.39 4.60 4.36
N THR A 30 1.84 3.40 4.46
CA THR A 30 1.77 2.49 3.31
C THR A 30 0.66 2.87 2.35
N ASP A 31 0.88 2.59 1.07
CA ASP A 31 -0.08 2.87 0.00
C ASP A 31 -1.02 1.69 -0.26
N TYR A 32 -0.94 0.64 0.56
CA TYR A 32 -1.54 -0.66 0.29
C TYR A 32 -2.80 -0.94 1.13
N TRP A 33 -3.57 0.09 1.49
CA TRP A 33 -4.82 -0.10 2.27
C TRP A 33 -5.89 -0.82 1.47
N ALA A 34 -6.07 -0.46 0.20
CA ALA A 34 -6.89 -1.23 -0.72
C ALA A 34 -6.18 -1.38 -2.06
N GLN A 35 -6.38 -2.55 -2.65
CA GLN A 35 -5.85 -2.88 -3.95
C GLN A 35 -6.98 -3.30 -4.88
N ALA A 36 -7.17 -2.60 -6.00
CA ALA A 36 -8.07 -3.05 -7.06
C ALA A 36 -7.26 -3.46 -8.29
N LYS A 37 -7.72 -4.51 -8.97
CA LYS A 37 -7.28 -4.89 -10.31
C LYS A 37 -8.44 -4.64 -11.26
N PHE A 38 -8.18 -3.95 -12.36
CA PHE A 38 -9.21 -3.68 -13.37
C PHE A 38 -8.65 -3.87 -14.78
N THR A 39 -9.57 -4.12 -15.70
CA THR A 39 -9.29 -4.28 -17.12
C THR A 39 -10.05 -3.19 -17.85
N ILE A 40 -9.37 -2.30 -18.58
CA ILE A 40 -10.04 -1.30 -19.40
C ILE A 40 -10.27 -1.92 -20.79
N PRO A 41 -11.52 -2.16 -21.20
CA PRO A 41 -11.80 -2.57 -22.57
C PRO A 41 -11.41 -1.42 -23.51
N VAL A 42 -10.72 -1.79 -24.59
CA VAL A 42 -10.13 -0.95 -25.63
C VAL A 42 -11.03 0.24 -26.03
N GLN A 43 -10.49 1.47 -25.95
CA GLN A 43 -11.05 2.62 -26.66
C GLN A 43 -10.84 2.44 -28.18
N PRO A 44 -11.75 2.90 -29.05
CA PRO A 44 -11.56 2.81 -30.49
C PRO A 44 -10.25 3.51 -30.90
N GLY A 45 -9.23 2.74 -31.31
CA GLY A 45 -7.91 3.23 -31.69
C GLY A 45 -6.71 2.70 -30.90
N VAL A 46 -6.91 1.98 -29.79
CA VAL A 46 -5.80 1.38 -29.00
C VAL A 46 -6.01 -0.12 -28.82
N THR A 47 -5.40 -0.96 -29.67
CA THR A 47 -5.63 -2.42 -29.76
C THR A 47 -5.07 -3.24 -28.57
N GLN A 48 -4.90 -2.66 -27.39
CA GLN A 48 -4.31 -3.35 -26.24
C GLN A 48 -5.18 -3.25 -24.99
N THR A 49 -5.42 -4.40 -24.37
CA THR A 49 -6.05 -4.51 -23.06
C THR A 49 -5.12 -3.95 -21.99
N LEU A 50 -5.59 -2.95 -21.24
CA LEU A 50 -4.86 -2.37 -20.11
C LEU A 50 -5.28 -3.03 -18.81
N TYR A 51 -4.29 -3.48 -18.03
CA TYR A 51 -4.44 -3.98 -16.67
C TYR A 51 -3.99 -2.89 -15.69
N GLY A 52 -4.90 -2.47 -14.82
CA GLY A 52 -4.62 -1.50 -13.77
C GLY A 52 -4.42 -2.16 -12.41
N ARG A 53 -3.48 -1.66 -11.63
CA ARG A 53 -3.34 -1.94 -10.19
C ARG A 53 -3.42 -0.62 -9.45
N SER A 54 -4.46 -0.43 -8.65
CA SER A 54 -4.56 0.71 -7.74
C SER A 54 -4.11 0.33 -6.34
N HIS A 55 -3.51 1.29 -5.66
CA HIS A 55 -3.03 1.23 -4.29
C HIS A 55 -3.50 2.52 -3.63
N CYS A 56 -4.41 2.44 -2.67
CA CYS A 56 -4.75 3.62 -1.86
C CYS A 56 -4.08 3.53 -0.50
N GLY A 57 -3.40 4.60 -0.10
CA GLY A 57 -2.98 4.85 1.28
C GLY A 57 -3.74 6.03 1.86
N ILE A 58 -3.50 6.34 3.13
CA ILE A 58 -4.15 7.47 3.81
C ILE A 58 -3.78 8.81 3.15
N PHE A 59 -2.54 8.96 2.71
CA PHE A 59 -2.00 10.24 2.22
C PHE A 59 -1.90 10.33 0.70
N LYS A 60 -1.75 9.19 0.03
CA LYS A 60 -1.60 9.14 -1.42
C LYS A 60 -2.21 7.87 -2.00
N SER A 61 -2.71 8.00 -3.21
CA SER A 61 -3.22 6.91 -4.03
C SER A 61 -2.34 6.79 -5.27
N VAL A 62 -1.97 5.56 -5.63
CA VAL A 62 -1.15 5.25 -6.79
C VAL A 62 -1.93 4.33 -7.71
N VAL A 63 -1.97 4.66 -9.00
CA VAL A 63 -2.53 3.80 -10.04
C VAL A 63 -1.42 3.46 -11.02
N THR A 64 -1.14 2.17 -11.17
CA THR A 64 -0.20 1.65 -12.16
C THR A 64 -0.98 0.99 -13.29
N LEU A 65 -0.76 1.43 -14.51
CA LEU A 65 -1.30 0.82 -15.72
C LEU A 65 -0.23 -0.03 -16.38
N SER A 66 -0.64 -1.20 -16.85
CA SER A 66 0.20 -2.14 -17.58
C SER A 66 -0.52 -2.63 -18.82
N ALA A 67 0.23 -2.85 -19.90
CA ALA A 67 -0.27 -3.38 -21.15
C ALA A 67 0.42 -4.71 -21.44
N ASN A 68 -0.33 -5.65 -22.00
CA ASN A 68 0.26 -6.89 -22.50
C ASN A 68 0.79 -6.65 -23.92
N THR A 69 2.11 -6.80 -24.07
CA THR A 69 2.82 -6.61 -25.34
C THR A 69 3.42 -7.93 -25.82
N THR A 70 3.94 -7.98 -27.05
CA THR A 70 4.66 -9.15 -27.58
C THR A 70 5.89 -9.55 -26.76
N HIS A 71 6.38 -8.66 -25.89
CA HIS A 71 7.53 -8.90 -25.00
C HIS A 71 7.11 -9.15 -23.54
N GLY A 72 5.81 -9.30 -23.27
CA GLY A 72 5.23 -9.51 -21.93
C GLY A 72 4.46 -8.31 -21.40
N ILE A 73 4.13 -8.35 -20.10
CA ILE A 73 3.39 -7.29 -19.41
C ILE A 73 4.35 -6.14 -19.09
N VAL A 74 4.09 -4.96 -19.67
CA VAL A 74 4.92 -3.76 -19.49
C VAL A 74 4.10 -2.69 -18.78
N ALA A 75 4.69 -2.00 -17.80
CA ALA A 75 4.07 -0.83 -17.17
C ALA A 75 4.07 0.34 -18.17
N VAL A 76 2.88 0.83 -18.51
CA VAL A 76 2.67 1.91 -19.49
C VAL A 76 2.37 3.26 -18.84
N GLY A 77 2.05 3.28 -17.55
CA GLY A 77 1.84 4.54 -16.84
C GLY A 77 1.76 4.34 -15.33
N ARG A 78 2.20 5.35 -14.58
CA ARG A 78 2.04 5.42 -13.13
C ARG A 78 1.54 6.80 -12.75
N TYR A 79 0.35 6.85 -12.17
CA TYR A 79 -0.29 8.07 -11.70
C TYR A 79 -0.28 8.06 -10.18
N THR A 80 0.13 9.18 -9.59
CA THR A 80 0.12 9.35 -8.14
C THR A 80 -0.74 10.56 -7.81
N GLN A 81 -1.74 10.37 -6.98
CA GLN A 81 -2.58 11.42 -6.43
C GLN A 81 -2.31 11.52 -4.93
N SER A 82 -1.61 12.56 -4.52
CA SER A 82 -1.44 12.91 -3.11
C SER A 82 -2.53 13.90 -2.71
N LYS A 83 -3.09 13.75 -1.50
CA LYS A 83 -3.94 14.80 -0.93
C LYS A 83 -3.05 16.05 -0.72
N PRO A 84 -3.39 17.23 -1.28
CA PRO A 84 -2.64 18.46 -1.00
C PRO A 84 -2.74 18.72 0.50
N GLY A 85 -1.59 19.05 1.11
CA GLY A 85 -1.38 19.07 2.56
C GLY A 85 -2.46 19.85 3.32
N GLY A 86 -2.87 19.27 4.46
CA GLY A 86 -3.41 20.04 5.58
C GLY A 86 -2.26 20.51 6.46
#